data_AF-A0A2V7VKV3-F1
#
_entry.id   AF-A0A2V7VKV3-F1
#
_cell.length_a   1.000
_cell.length_b   1.000
_cell.length_c   1.000
_cell.angle_alpha   90.00
_cell.angle_beta   90.00
_cell.angle_gamma   90.00
#
_symmetry.space_group_name_H-M   'P 1'
#
loop_
_entity.id
_entity.type
_entity.pdbx_description
1 polymer ?
#
loop_
_entity_poly.entity_id
_entity_poly.type
_entity_poly.pdbx_seq_one_letter_code
_entity_poly.pdbx_strand_id
1 'polypeptide(L)'
;MKFKFIQWPTLTILTVILAAHVTAQDAGPEDLVLALQQELSRLKAQGSAADRLQELERRIDLVAAEIEKMRTGGAVEAGPLQPVAGLAPAASKVYRTARGTSIGGYGEATYANFSSGRQDGTSSDERDRLDLLRAVVYVGHKFGDTILFNSEIEFEHAST
;
A
#
# COMPACT_ATOMS: atom_id res chain seq x y z
N MET A 1 23.11 -50.85 52.05
CA MET A 1 24.27 -51.36 51.28
C MET A 1 24.58 -50.34 50.18
N LYS A 2 25.76 -49.69 50.26
CA LYS A 2 26.45 -48.78 49.31
C LYS A 2 25.61 -47.60 48.73
N PHE A 3 25.60 -46.37 49.29
CA PHE A 3 26.61 -45.27 49.22
C PHE A 3 27.14 -45.02 47.79
N LYS A 4 27.27 -43.81 47.21
CA LYS A 4 27.25 -42.42 47.70
C LYS A 4 27.30 -41.46 46.47
N PHE A 5 26.72 -40.27 46.62
CA PHE A 5 27.19 -38.92 46.21
C PHE A 5 28.03 -38.76 44.93
N ILE A 6 27.51 -38.01 43.94
CA ILE A 6 27.81 -36.59 43.66
C ILE A 6 29.25 -36.33 43.20
N GLN A 7 29.39 -35.82 41.97
CA GLN A 7 30.16 -34.62 41.63
C GLN A 7 29.94 -34.26 40.16
N TRP A 8 29.42 -33.05 39.91
CA TRP A 8 29.49 -32.40 38.60
C TRP A 8 30.86 -31.76 38.43
N PRO A 9 31.47 -31.92 37.24
CA PRO A 9 32.31 -30.86 36.69
C PRO A 9 31.93 -30.55 35.23
N THR A 10 31.67 -29.26 35.00
CA THR A 10 32.23 -28.42 33.93
C THR A 10 32.75 -29.07 32.64
N LEU A 11 32.12 -28.69 31.53
CA LEU A 11 32.71 -28.28 30.25
C LEU A 11 33.98 -29.03 29.78
N THR A 12 33.84 -29.89 28.77
CA THR A 12 34.95 -30.23 27.87
C THR A 12 34.46 -30.11 26.42
N ILE A 13 34.56 -28.89 25.90
CA ILE A 13 34.57 -28.60 24.47
C ILE A 13 35.87 -29.19 23.92
N LEU A 14 35.94 -30.49 23.62
CA LEU A 14 37.01 -31.04 22.76
C LEU A 14 36.80 -32.53 22.40
N THR A 15 35.72 -32.91 21.71
CA THR A 15 35.70 -34.26 21.09
C THR A 15 34.83 -34.38 19.85
N VAL A 16 34.67 -33.31 19.07
CA VAL A 16 34.10 -33.41 17.72
C VAL A 16 35.19 -33.57 16.63
N ILE A 17 36.46 -33.30 16.96
CA ILE A 17 37.56 -33.44 15.98
C ILE A 17 37.95 -34.91 15.73
N LEU A 18 37.56 -35.86 16.60
CA LEU A 18 37.95 -37.26 16.45
C LEU A 18 37.10 -38.05 15.45
N ALA A 19 35.91 -37.57 15.07
CA ALA A 19 35.07 -38.27 14.10
C ALA A 19 35.52 -38.08 12.64
N ALA A 20 36.31 -37.04 12.35
CA ALA A 20 36.74 -36.72 10.97
C ALA A 20 37.97 -37.51 10.48
N HIS A 21 38.70 -38.19 11.38
CA HIS A 21 39.91 -38.92 10.99
C HIS A 21 39.67 -40.41 10.68
N VAL A 22 38.50 -40.97 11.02
CA VAL A 22 38.27 -42.42 10.87
C VAL A 22 37.59 -42.79 9.55
N THR A 23 37.01 -41.85 8.81
CA THR A 23 36.33 -42.16 7.53
C THR A 23 37.04 -41.67 6.28
N ALA A 24 38.16 -40.96 6.41
CA ALA A 24 38.85 -40.31 5.27
C ALA A 24 40.10 -41.05 4.78
N GLN A 25 40.46 -42.20 5.38
CA GLN A 25 41.72 -42.89 5.07
C GLN A 25 41.64 -43.77 3.79
N ASP A 26 40.44 -44.10 3.29
CA ASP A 26 40.24 -45.04 2.16
C ASP A 26 39.47 -44.47 0.95
N ALA A 27 39.05 -43.20 0.99
CA ALA A 27 38.41 -42.58 -0.17
C ALA A 27 39.48 -42.07 -1.13
N GLY A 28 39.48 -42.58 -2.37
CA GLY A 28 40.39 -42.09 -3.40
C GLY A 28 40.12 -40.61 -3.68
N PRO A 29 41.11 -39.86 -4.21
CA PRO A 29 40.90 -38.46 -4.60
C PRO A 29 39.70 -38.27 -5.55
N GLU A 30 39.34 -39.32 -6.30
CA GLU A 30 38.15 -39.34 -7.19
C GLU A 30 36.82 -39.39 -6.43
N ASP A 31 36.75 -40.13 -5.32
CA ASP A 31 35.55 -40.22 -4.47
C ASP A 31 35.25 -38.88 -3.78
N LEU A 32 36.30 -38.16 -3.38
CA LEU A 32 36.18 -36.83 -2.78
C LEU A 32 35.68 -35.80 -3.80
N VAL A 33 36.16 -35.88 -5.05
CA VAL A 33 35.70 -35.02 -6.15
C VAL A 33 34.24 -35.29 -6.48
N LEU A 34 33.80 -36.55 -6.49
CA LEU A 34 32.39 -36.91 -6.71
C LEU A 34 31.48 -36.37 -5.59
N ALA A 35 31.90 -36.52 -4.33
CA ALA A 35 31.16 -35.98 -3.20
C ALA A 35 31.04 -34.45 -3.26
N LEU A 36 32.12 -33.75 -3.63
CA LEU A 36 32.11 -32.30 -3.83
C LEU A 36 31.21 -31.86 -5.00
N GLN A 37 31.21 -32.60 -6.10
CA GLN A 37 30.32 -32.33 -7.23
C GLN A 37 28.84 -32.54 -6.86
N GLN A 38 28.54 -33.54 -6.04
CA GLN A 38 27.20 -33.77 -5.50
C GLN A 38 26.76 -32.65 -4.55
N GLU A 39 27.65 -32.18 -3.68
CA GLU A 39 27.38 -31.04 -2.78
C GLU A 39 27.12 -29.75 -3.57
N LEU A 40 27.94 -29.47 -4.60
CA LEU A 40 27.77 -28.30 -5.47
C LEU A 40 26.50 -28.36 -6.31
N SER A 41 26.12 -29.54 -6.79
CA SER A 41 24.86 -29.72 -7.54
C SER A 41 23.65 -29.60 -6.62
N ARG A 42 23.73 -30.05 -5.37
CA ARG A 42 22.70 -29.83 -4.35
C ARG A 42 22.56 -28.34 -3.99
N LEU A 43 23.67 -27.62 -3.83
CA LEU A 43 23.67 -26.18 -3.58
C LEU A 43 23.13 -25.39 -4.77
N LYS A 44 23.46 -25.80 -6.01
CA LYS A 44 22.87 -25.24 -7.22
C LYS A 44 21.38 -25.54 -7.34
N ALA A 45 20.93 -26.75 -6.98
CA ALA A 45 19.53 -27.15 -7.02
C ALA A 45 18.66 -26.44 -5.97
N GLN A 46 19.25 -25.97 -4.87
CA GLN A 46 18.59 -25.16 -3.85
C GLN A 46 18.55 -23.66 -4.18
N GLY A 47 18.96 -23.27 -5.39
CA GLY A 47 19.18 -21.88 -5.79
C GLY A 47 20.43 -21.32 -5.11
N SER A 48 21.22 -20.57 -5.86
CA SER A 48 22.36 -19.87 -5.28
C SER A 48 21.90 -18.98 -4.12
N ALA A 49 22.78 -18.68 -3.18
CA ALA A 49 22.46 -17.73 -2.12
C ALA A 49 22.00 -16.37 -2.68
N ALA A 50 22.50 -16.01 -3.88
CA ALA A 50 22.09 -14.82 -4.62
C ALA A 50 20.63 -14.91 -5.11
N ASP A 51 20.19 -16.05 -5.64
CA ASP A 51 18.81 -16.22 -6.11
C ASP A 51 17.80 -16.10 -4.97
N ARG A 52 18.15 -16.62 -3.79
CA ARG A 52 17.33 -16.49 -2.57
C ARG A 52 17.27 -15.05 -2.06
N LEU A 53 18.39 -14.33 -2.13
CA LEU A 53 18.43 -12.92 -1.75
C LEU A 53 17.54 -12.09 -2.67
N GLN A 54 17.63 -12.30 -3.99
CA GLN A 54 16.80 -11.61 -4.97
C GLN A 54 15.31 -11.89 -4.80
N GLU A 55 14.92 -13.13 -4.51
CA GLU A 55 13.53 -13.48 -4.24
C GLU A 55 13.01 -12.87 -2.93
N LEU A 56 13.88 -12.75 -1.90
CA LEU A 56 13.53 -12.08 -0.65
C LEU A 56 13.33 -10.58 -0.86
N GLU A 57 14.23 -9.91 -1.59
CA GLU A 57 14.11 -8.50 -1.97
C GLU A 57 12.80 -8.26 -2.73
N ARG A 58 12.49 -9.10 -3.73
CA ARG A 58 11.23 -9.03 -4.48
C ARG A 58 10.00 -9.18 -3.59
N ARG A 59 10.04 -10.08 -2.60
CA ARG A 59 8.94 -10.25 -1.62
C ARG A 59 8.81 -9.04 -0.71
N ILE A 60 9.92 -8.46 -0.27
CA ILE A 60 9.95 -7.24 0.55
C ILE A 60 9.31 -6.10 -0.24
N ASP A 61 9.67 -5.92 -1.51
CA ASP A 61 9.11 -4.88 -2.38
C ASP A 61 7.60 -5.06 -2.58
N LEU A 62 7.15 -6.30 -2.81
CA LEU A 62 5.71 -6.59 -2.94
C LEU A 62 4.94 -6.31 -1.66
N VAL A 63 5.48 -6.72 -0.51
CA VAL A 63 4.85 -6.46 0.79
C VAL A 63 4.85 -4.96 1.09
N ALA A 64 5.93 -4.24 0.78
CA ALA A 64 6.00 -2.79 0.93
C ALA A 64 4.97 -2.09 0.03
N ALA A 65 4.83 -2.52 -1.22
CA ALA A 65 3.82 -2.01 -2.14
C ALA A 65 2.39 -2.28 -1.64
N GLU A 66 2.11 -3.48 -1.11
CA GLU A 66 0.79 -3.80 -0.57
C GLU A 66 0.52 -3.02 0.73
N ILE A 67 1.52 -2.80 1.58
CA ILE A 67 1.39 -1.92 2.76
C ILE A 67 1.10 -0.49 2.35
N GLU A 68 1.81 0.06 1.37
CA GLU A 68 1.55 1.42 0.88
C GLU A 68 0.17 1.54 0.23
N LYS A 69 -0.28 0.52 -0.52
CA LYS A 69 -1.65 0.45 -1.04
C LYS A 69 -2.70 0.37 0.06
N MET A 70 -2.48 -0.43 1.11
CA MET A 70 -3.36 -0.50 2.27
C MET A 70 -3.38 0.81 3.06
N ARG A 71 -2.22 1.45 3.21
CA ARG A 71 -2.03 2.71 3.95
C ARG A 71 -2.60 3.92 3.22
N THR A 72 -2.52 3.91 1.89
CA THR A 72 -3.15 4.93 1.03
C THR A 72 -4.67 4.78 1.02
N GLY A 73 -5.21 3.69 1.58
CA GLY A 73 -6.63 3.41 1.66
C GLY A 73 -7.10 2.89 0.32
N GLY A 74 -7.48 1.60 0.29
CA GLY A 74 -8.10 0.97 -0.88
C GLY A 74 -9.05 1.95 -1.57
N ALA A 75 -8.79 2.15 -2.86
CA ALA A 75 -9.48 3.13 -3.68
C ALA A 75 -10.99 3.06 -3.43
N VAL A 76 -11.51 4.12 -2.82
CA VAL A 76 -12.89 4.61 -2.90
C VAL A 76 -13.91 3.49 -3.04
N GLU A 77 -14.41 2.98 -1.91
CA GLU A 77 -15.69 2.28 -1.89
C GLU A 77 -16.72 3.14 -2.65
N ALA A 78 -17.08 2.69 -3.86
CA ALA A 78 -18.08 3.29 -4.74
C ALA A 78 -19.50 3.02 -4.22
N GLY A 79 -19.67 3.06 -2.89
CA GLY A 79 -20.96 2.99 -2.25
C GLY A 79 -21.75 4.28 -2.52
N PRO A 80 -23.09 4.21 -2.50
CA PRO A 80 -23.93 5.39 -2.68
C PRO A 80 -23.53 6.49 -1.69
N LEU A 81 -23.46 7.73 -2.19
CA LEU A 81 -23.19 8.89 -1.35
C LEU A 81 -24.38 9.11 -0.42
N GLN A 82 -24.17 8.87 0.88
CA GLN A 82 -25.18 9.09 1.91
C GLN A 82 -24.81 10.30 2.77
N PRO A 83 -25.79 11.12 3.20
CA PRO A 83 -25.54 12.17 4.17
C PRO A 83 -25.21 11.58 5.55
N VAL A 84 -24.25 12.18 6.26
CA VAL A 84 -23.87 11.84 7.63
C VAL A 84 -23.89 13.13 8.45
N ALA A 85 -24.43 13.09 9.66
CA ALA A 85 -24.47 14.24 10.58
C ALA A 85 -25.09 15.52 9.97
N GLY A 86 -26.06 15.37 9.07
CA GLY A 86 -26.72 16.50 8.40
C GLY A 86 -25.89 17.17 7.29
N LEU A 87 -24.70 16.65 6.98
CA LEU A 87 -23.85 17.14 5.91
C LEU A 87 -24.32 16.62 4.54
N ALA A 88 -24.00 17.38 3.49
CA ALA A 88 -24.25 16.96 2.12
C ALA A 88 -23.57 15.60 1.81
N PRO A 89 -24.10 14.80 0.87
CA PRO A 89 -23.56 13.48 0.57
C PRO A 89 -22.07 13.48 0.16
N ALA A 90 -21.63 14.52 -0.55
CA ALA A 90 -20.24 14.70 -0.95
C ALA A 90 -19.32 15.06 0.24
N ALA A 91 -19.77 15.96 1.13
CA ALA A 91 -19.09 16.32 2.37
C ALA A 91 -18.97 15.14 3.34
N SER A 92 -19.93 14.21 3.27
CA SER A 92 -20.03 13.07 4.18
C SER A 92 -19.06 11.93 3.86
N LYS A 93 -18.31 12.02 2.75
CA LYS A 93 -17.44 10.95 2.26
C LYS A 93 -16.36 10.57 3.29
N VAL A 94 -15.75 11.55 3.98
CA VAL A 94 -14.68 11.33 4.98
C VAL A 94 -15.11 10.42 6.14
N TYR A 95 -16.39 10.44 6.51
CA TYR A 95 -16.91 9.65 7.64
C TYR A 95 -17.05 8.17 7.31
N ARG A 96 -17.16 7.83 6.02
CA ARG A 96 -17.23 6.44 5.54
C ARG A 96 -15.86 5.89 5.14
N THR A 97 -14.86 6.76 4.99
CA THR A 97 -13.49 6.33 4.77
C THR A 97 -12.96 5.64 6.04
N ALA A 98 -12.35 4.46 5.87
CA ALA A 98 -11.74 3.73 6.98
C ALA A 98 -10.62 4.56 7.64
N ARG A 99 -9.72 5.13 6.82
CA ARG A 99 -8.65 6.05 7.21
C ARG A 99 -8.15 6.82 5.97
N GLY A 100 -7.57 7.99 6.16
CA GLY A 100 -6.89 8.74 5.10
C GLY A 100 -7.74 9.85 4.46
N THR A 101 -7.31 10.34 3.30
CA THR A 101 -7.90 11.50 2.63
C THR A 101 -9.12 11.11 1.79
N SER A 102 -10.18 11.92 1.87
CA SER A 102 -11.32 11.86 0.96
C SER A 102 -11.50 13.20 0.26
N ILE A 103 -11.69 13.14 -1.06
CA ILE A 103 -12.03 14.30 -1.87
C ILE A 103 -13.43 14.06 -2.47
N GLY A 104 -14.27 15.09 -2.38
CA GLY A 104 -15.61 15.13 -2.97
C GLY A 104 -15.93 16.54 -3.44
N GLY A 105 -17.04 16.71 -4.12
CA GLY A 105 -17.46 18.03 -4.58
C GLY A 105 -18.66 17.94 -5.50
N TYR A 106 -19.26 19.09 -5.77
CA TYR A 106 -20.30 19.27 -6.78
C TYR A 106 -20.14 20.67 -7.39
N GLY A 107 -20.70 20.87 -8.58
CA GLY A 107 -20.69 22.16 -9.23
C GLY A 107 -21.91 22.34 -10.10
N GLU A 108 -22.24 23.60 -10.36
CA GLU A 108 -23.35 24.01 -11.20
C GLU A 108 -22.89 25.10 -12.15
N ALA A 109 -23.19 24.91 -13.44
CA ALA A 109 -22.92 25.88 -14.48
C ALA A 109 -24.20 26.08 -15.30
N THR A 110 -24.38 27.31 -15.78
CA THR A 110 -25.47 27.68 -16.66
C THR A 110 -24.93 28.22 -17.97
N TYR A 111 -25.64 27.90 -19.04
CA TYR A 111 -25.40 28.48 -20.35
C TYR A 111 -26.70 29.12 -20.82
N ALA A 112 -26.63 30.40 -21.13
CA ALA A 112 -27.74 31.17 -21.68
C ALA A 112 -27.43 31.52 -23.14
N ASN A 113 -28.27 31.03 -24.06
CA ASN A 113 -28.22 31.42 -25.47
C ASN A 113 -29.26 32.53 -25.70
N PHE A 114 -28.80 33.71 -26.12
CA PHE A 114 -29.65 34.87 -26.30
C PHE A 114 -30.00 35.07 -27.78
N SER A 115 -31.27 35.41 -28.02
CA SER A 115 -31.75 35.80 -29.35
C SER A 115 -31.20 37.17 -29.74
N SER A 116 -30.88 37.36 -31.01
CA SER A 116 -30.53 38.65 -31.62
C SER A 116 -31.74 39.58 -31.82
N GLY A 117 -32.96 39.10 -31.57
CA GLY A 117 -34.20 39.86 -31.63
C GLY A 117 -34.99 39.77 -30.32
N ARG A 118 -35.55 40.91 -29.90
CA ARG A 118 -36.46 41.04 -28.76
C ARG A 118 -37.90 40.73 -29.15
N GLN A 119 -38.74 40.45 -28.16
CA GLN A 119 -40.17 40.13 -28.35
C GLN A 119 -40.99 41.31 -28.89
N ASP A 120 -40.49 42.54 -28.75
CA ASP A 120 -41.08 43.76 -29.31
C ASP A 120 -40.65 44.03 -30.76
N GLY A 121 -39.87 43.14 -31.38
CA GLY A 121 -39.40 43.25 -32.75
C GLY A 121 -38.13 44.08 -32.92
N THR A 122 -37.52 44.58 -31.84
CA THR A 122 -36.24 45.31 -31.89
C THR A 122 -35.03 44.37 -31.82
N SER A 123 -33.83 44.84 -32.21
CA SER A 123 -32.60 44.05 -32.07
C SER A 123 -32.16 43.90 -30.61
N SER A 124 -31.48 42.80 -30.34
CA SER A 124 -30.87 42.49 -29.04
C SER A 124 -29.35 42.41 -29.20
N ASP A 125 -28.65 43.14 -28.34
CA ASP A 125 -27.18 43.10 -28.25
C ASP A 125 -26.70 42.13 -27.16
N GLU A 126 -27.62 41.37 -26.54
CA GLU A 126 -27.28 40.36 -25.54
C GLU A 126 -26.42 39.27 -26.17
N ARG A 127 -25.33 38.95 -25.48
CA ARG A 127 -24.42 37.89 -25.88
C ARG A 127 -24.68 36.65 -25.05
N ASP A 128 -24.49 35.50 -25.68
CA ASP A 128 -24.46 34.23 -24.99
C ASP A 128 -23.53 34.28 -23.77
N ARG A 129 -23.99 33.67 -22.68
CA ARG A 129 -23.29 33.73 -21.40
C ARG A 129 -23.09 32.34 -20.84
N LEU A 130 -21.86 32.07 -20.42
CA LEU A 130 -21.50 30.90 -19.62
C LEU A 130 -21.17 31.39 -18.19
N ASP A 131 -21.87 30.85 -17.20
CA ASP A 131 -21.64 31.17 -15.80
C ASP A 131 -21.50 29.90 -14.96
N LEU A 132 -20.33 29.72 -14.32
CA LEU A 132 -20.13 28.71 -13.30
C LEU A 132 -20.67 29.27 -11.97
N LEU A 133 -21.95 29.02 -11.71
CA LEU A 133 -22.68 29.52 -10.54
C LEU A 133 -22.00 29.13 -9.24
N ARG A 134 -21.62 27.86 -9.11
CA ARG A 134 -20.93 27.34 -7.92
C ARG A 134 -20.03 26.16 -8.26
N ALA A 135 -18.90 26.10 -7.59
CA ALA A 135 -18.07 24.92 -7.49
C ALA A 135 -17.69 24.70 -6.02
N VAL A 136 -18.15 23.60 -5.44
CA VAL A 136 -17.89 23.23 -4.05
C VAL A 136 -16.96 22.03 -4.02
N VAL A 137 -15.85 22.18 -3.32
CA VAL A 137 -14.84 21.15 -3.14
C VAL A 137 -14.75 20.79 -1.66
N TYR A 138 -14.85 19.50 -1.37
CA TYR A 138 -14.68 18.93 -0.05
C TYR A 138 -13.34 18.23 0.06
N VAL A 139 -12.56 18.61 1.07
CA VAL A 139 -11.32 17.92 1.44
C VAL A 139 -11.46 17.46 2.88
N GLY A 140 -11.50 16.14 3.07
CA GLY A 140 -11.53 15.52 4.38
C GLY A 140 -10.33 14.60 4.60
N HIS A 141 -9.89 14.47 5.85
CA HIS A 141 -8.86 13.52 6.24
C HIS A 141 -9.20 12.88 7.58
N LYS A 142 -9.24 11.54 7.61
CA LYS A 142 -9.48 10.77 8.84
C LYS A 142 -8.15 10.23 9.37
N PHE A 143 -7.69 10.80 10.48
CA PHE A 143 -6.41 10.42 11.12
C PHE A 143 -6.52 9.10 11.90
N GLY A 144 -7.70 8.82 12.44
CA GLY A 144 -8.01 7.60 13.18
C GLY A 144 -9.49 7.54 13.55
N ASP A 145 -9.82 6.78 14.59
CA ASP A 145 -11.22 6.56 14.96
C ASP A 145 -11.85 7.77 15.65
N THR A 146 -11.03 8.61 16.30
CA THR A 146 -11.50 9.73 17.13
C THR A 146 -11.34 11.09 16.47
N ILE A 147 -10.34 11.25 15.59
CA ILE A 147 -10.00 12.55 15.00
C ILE A 147 -10.14 12.48 13.49
N LEU A 148 -10.96 13.40 12.96
CA LEU A 148 -11.06 13.68 11.54
C LEU A 148 -11.05 15.19 11.28
N PHE A 149 -10.65 15.56 10.08
CA PHE A 149 -10.76 16.89 9.52
C PHE A 149 -11.71 16.83 8.32
N ASN A 150 -12.58 17.83 8.19
CA ASN A 150 -13.44 18.01 7.03
C ASN A 150 -13.52 19.49 6.70
N SER A 151 -13.31 19.83 5.43
CA SER A 151 -13.33 21.20 4.93
C SER A 151 -14.16 21.27 3.66
N GLU A 152 -14.88 22.39 3.54
CA GLU A 152 -15.61 22.83 2.35
C GLU A 152 -14.93 24.08 1.80
N ILE A 153 -14.74 24.14 0.49
CA ILE A 153 -14.23 25.30 -0.23
C ILE A 153 -15.22 25.58 -1.35
N GLU A 154 -15.77 26.78 -1.35
CA GLU A 154 -16.78 27.21 -2.33
C GLU A 154 -16.22 28.30 -3.23
N PHE A 155 -16.45 28.14 -4.53
CA PHE A 155 -16.24 29.17 -5.53
C PHE A 155 -17.59 29.53 -6.11
N GLU A 156 -17.91 30.81 -6.18
CA GLU A 156 -19.17 31.31 -6.73
C GLU A 156 -18.90 32.24 -7.92
N HIS A 157 -19.74 32.14 -8.95
CA HIS A 157 -19.74 33.00 -10.15
C HIS A 157 -18.37 33.18 -10.82
N ALA A 158 -17.87 32.10 -11.44
CA ALA A 158 -16.79 32.23 -12.42
C ALA A 158 -17.39 32.33 -13.84
N SER A 159 -17.46 33.55 -14.38
CA SER A 159 -18.00 33.82 -15.73
C SER A 159 -16.93 34.30 -16.71
N THR A 160 -17.15 34.11 -18.01
CA THR A 160 -16.41 34.70 -19.14
C THR A 160 -17.38 35.23 -20.17
#